data_AF-A0AAD9RIW3-F1
#
_entry.id   AF-A0AAD9RIW3-F1
#
_cell.length_a   1.000
_cell.length_b   1.000
_cell.length_c   1.000
_cell.angle_alpha   90.00
_cell.angle_beta   90.00
_cell.angle_gamma   90.00
#
_symmetry.space_group_name_H-M   'P 1'
#
loop_
_entity.id
_entity.type
_entity.pdbx_description
1 polymer ?
#
loop_
_entity_poly.entity_id
_entity_poly.type
_entity_poly.pdbx_seq_one_letter_code
_entity_poly.pdbx_strand_id
1 'polypeptide(L)'
;MNLQTLFQDFNPSKFLVYSCLMIFTALFALRLDGFIEWSYWTIFSPIWFWKGMVILGATIGSYVWWRHPHSRLEGDAYVHYKAMLITLALHLILLMFELLVCDKLESDRHLWILVFIPLIFISVVSIAVCIWAVKHDRSFELELFCAVNVLQFIFLALRLDGFITWSWEVVFVPLWALLCLSLVAVLYAIVFAAVLLRTPQINARQRRTSLNSALAYTFLVVPILVFQVLLASKLDGDISLNYTTVAMPLLISHMTLIFMSFGAKGGNRWWFGIRKDFCHFLLSLCPLLQEYGNISYQPRSDQDQPPSEPMTCLIDQFGLEFI
;
A
#
# COMPACT_ATOMS: atom_id res chain seq x y z
N MET A 1 -20.91 -10.20 -1.85
CA MET A 1 -19.57 -10.01 -2.46
C MET A 1 -18.96 -11.39 -2.60
N ASN A 2 -18.38 -11.72 -3.76
CA ASN A 2 -17.80 -13.04 -3.98
C ASN A 2 -16.42 -13.09 -3.28
N LEU A 3 -16.25 -13.90 -2.23
CA LEU A 3 -14.99 -14.00 -1.47
C LEU A 3 -13.80 -14.31 -2.38
N GLN A 4 -14.03 -15.08 -3.43
CA GLN A 4 -13.03 -15.40 -4.44
C GLN A 4 -12.47 -14.15 -5.14
N THR A 5 -13.30 -13.15 -5.42
CA THR A 5 -12.85 -11.88 -6.03
C THR A 5 -12.05 -11.01 -5.07
N LEU A 6 -12.35 -11.07 -3.77
CA LEU A 6 -11.61 -10.34 -2.74
C LEU A 6 -10.22 -10.95 -2.50
N PHE A 7 -10.11 -12.28 -2.54
CA PHE A 7 -8.80 -12.95 -2.49
C PHE A 7 -8.01 -12.78 -3.78
N GLN A 8 -8.65 -12.69 -4.96
CA GLN A 8 -7.93 -12.44 -6.22
C GLN A 8 -7.28 -11.05 -6.29
N ASP A 9 -7.93 -10.02 -5.74
CA ASP A 9 -7.45 -8.64 -5.78
C ASP A 9 -6.55 -8.25 -4.57
N PHE A 10 -6.21 -9.23 -3.71
CA PHE A 10 -5.38 -9.00 -2.52
C PHE A 10 -3.88 -8.89 -2.84
N ASN A 11 -3.26 -7.78 -2.41
CA ASN A 11 -1.83 -7.57 -2.54
C ASN A 11 -1.11 -7.81 -1.19
N PRO A 12 -0.51 -9.00 -0.97
CA PRO A 12 0.10 -9.37 0.32
C PRO A 12 1.31 -8.50 0.67
N SER A 13 2.03 -8.02 -0.35
CA SER A 13 3.24 -7.23 -0.17
C SER A 13 2.92 -5.86 0.41
N LYS A 14 1.92 -5.17 -0.17
CA LYS A 14 1.43 -3.88 0.29
C LYS A 14 0.77 -4.00 1.66
N PHE A 15 -0.04 -5.05 1.88
CA PHE A 15 -0.65 -5.32 3.18
C PHE A 15 0.41 -5.45 4.28
N LEU A 16 1.44 -6.29 4.07
CA LEU A 16 2.53 -6.47 5.02
C LEU A 16 3.21 -5.13 5.36
N VAL A 17 3.57 -4.34 4.35
CA VAL A 17 4.23 -3.04 4.52
C VAL A 17 3.37 -2.12 5.38
N TYR A 18 2.10 -1.94 5.01
CA TYR A 18 1.22 -0.99 5.71
C TYR A 18 0.89 -1.43 7.13
N SER A 19 0.71 -2.73 7.38
CA SER A 19 0.53 -3.26 8.73
C SER A 19 1.78 -3.04 9.59
N CYS A 20 2.97 -3.28 9.07
CA CYS A 20 4.22 -3.06 9.81
C CYS A 20 4.42 -1.57 10.12
N LEU A 21 4.17 -0.67 9.16
CA LEU A 21 4.27 0.77 9.36
C LEU A 21 3.24 1.28 10.38
N MET A 22 2.02 0.76 10.37
CA MET A 22 0.99 1.12 11.34
C MET A 22 1.39 0.73 12.76
N ILE A 23 1.83 -0.53 12.96
CA ILE A 23 2.25 -1.03 14.28
C ILE A 23 3.47 -0.23 14.75
N PHE A 24 4.46 0.00 13.89
CA PHE A 24 5.63 0.83 14.21
C PHE A 24 5.22 2.24 14.62
N THR A 25 4.35 2.91 13.86
CA THR A 25 3.88 4.27 14.16
C THR A 25 3.19 4.35 15.52
N ALA A 26 2.33 3.37 15.83
CA ALA A 26 1.65 3.30 17.12
C ALA A 26 2.63 3.07 18.29
N LEU A 27 3.54 2.11 18.17
CA LEU A 27 4.55 1.82 19.20
C LEU A 27 5.52 3.00 19.40
N PHE A 28 5.94 3.63 18.31
CA PHE A 28 6.85 4.78 18.35
C PHE A 28 6.20 5.99 19.02
N ALA A 29 4.94 6.31 18.68
CA ALA A 29 4.21 7.39 19.32
C ALA A 29 4.00 7.15 20.84
N LEU A 30 3.62 5.93 21.22
CA LEU A 30 3.48 5.54 22.63
C LEU A 30 4.80 5.64 23.39
N ARG A 31 5.93 5.27 22.76
CA ARG A 31 7.25 5.41 23.36
C ARG A 31 7.64 6.86 23.56
N LEU A 32 7.42 7.71 22.57
CA LEU A 32 7.74 9.14 22.64
C LEU A 32 6.97 9.86 23.75
N ASP A 33 5.75 9.41 24.05
CA ASP A 33 4.95 9.91 25.18
C ASP A 33 5.34 9.29 26.53
N GLY A 34 6.24 8.31 26.56
CA GLY A 34 6.64 7.63 27.78
C GLY A 34 5.62 6.64 28.34
N PHE A 35 4.57 6.27 27.58
CA PHE A 35 3.60 5.26 28.03
C PHE A 35 4.20 3.84 28.09
N ILE A 36 5.25 3.59 27.29
CA ILE A 36 5.95 2.31 27.22
C ILE A 36 7.44 2.59 27.37
N GLU A 37 8.15 1.81 28.19
CA GLU A 37 9.59 1.96 28.45
C GLU A 37 10.46 0.96 27.66
N TRP A 38 9.94 0.41 26.57
CA TRP A 38 10.67 -0.55 25.74
C TRP A 38 11.86 0.10 25.04
N SER A 39 12.90 -0.71 24.81
CA SER A 39 14.04 -0.31 23.96
C SER A 39 13.60 0.05 22.55
N TYR A 40 14.32 0.95 21.89
CA TYR A 40 14.03 1.30 20.49
C TYR A 40 14.19 0.09 19.56
N TRP A 41 15.06 -0.87 19.91
CA TRP A 41 15.22 -2.13 19.20
C TRP A 41 13.91 -2.94 19.11
N THR A 42 13.14 -2.99 20.20
CA THR A 42 11.84 -3.67 20.24
C THR A 42 10.79 -2.89 19.45
N ILE A 43 10.80 -1.57 19.53
CA ILE A 43 9.83 -0.70 18.84
C ILE A 43 9.98 -0.80 17.32
N PHE A 44 11.21 -0.92 16.83
CA PHE A 44 11.50 -1.11 15.41
C PHE A 44 11.24 -2.55 14.91
N SER A 45 10.86 -3.50 15.79
CA SER A 45 10.62 -4.90 15.40
C SER A 45 9.66 -5.12 14.22
N PRO A 46 8.56 -4.34 14.03
CA PRO A 46 7.72 -4.49 12.84
C PRO A 46 8.46 -4.15 11.54
N ILE A 47 9.37 -3.17 11.60
CA ILE A 47 10.21 -2.76 10.47
C ILE A 47 11.25 -3.84 10.16
N TRP A 48 11.91 -4.40 11.19
CA TRP A 48 12.84 -5.52 11.03
C TRP A 48 12.16 -6.72 10.38
N PHE A 49 10.94 -7.05 10.82
CA PHE A 49 10.15 -8.12 10.23
C PHE A 49 9.86 -7.86 8.75
N TRP A 50 9.44 -6.64 8.39
CA TRP A 50 9.23 -6.26 7.00
C TRP A 50 10.50 -6.41 6.15
N LYS A 51 11.64 -5.87 6.59
CA LYS A 51 12.92 -6.00 5.84
C LYS A 51 13.37 -7.46 5.75
N GLY A 52 13.21 -8.23 6.82
CA GLY A 52 13.50 -9.66 6.84
C GLY A 52 12.71 -10.43 5.77
N MET A 53 11.42 -10.11 5.61
CA MET A 53 10.57 -10.69 4.57
C MET A 53 11.03 -10.31 3.16
N VAL A 54 11.51 -9.07 2.95
CA VAL A 54 12.08 -8.64 1.65
C VAL A 54 13.36 -9.41 1.32
N ILE A 55 14.26 -9.57 2.29
CA ILE A 55 15.50 -10.34 2.12
C ILE A 55 15.20 -11.82 1.84
N LEU A 56 14.27 -12.42 2.59
CA LEU A 56 13.82 -13.79 2.36
C LEU A 56 13.19 -13.95 0.97
N GLY A 57 12.36 -12.99 0.54
CA GLY A 57 11.77 -12.96 -0.79
C GLY A 57 12.83 -12.95 -1.90
N ALA A 58 13.83 -12.09 -1.77
CA ALA A 58 14.88 -11.96 -2.77
C ALA A 58 15.86 -13.14 -2.78
N THR A 59 16.17 -13.75 -1.63
CA THR A 59 17.01 -14.95 -1.54
C THR A 59 16.33 -16.15 -2.20
N ILE A 60 15.05 -16.41 -1.91
CA ILE A 60 14.27 -17.47 -2.56
C ILE A 60 14.15 -17.17 -4.07
N GLY A 61 13.85 -15.93 -4.45
CA GLY A 61 13.79 -15.52 -5.86
C GLY A 61 15.12 -15.76 -6.60
N SER A 62 16.25 -15.44 -5.98
CA SER A 62 17.59 -15.66 -6.54
C SER A 62 17.94 -17.14 -6.66
N TYR A 63 17.54 -17.96 -5.67
CA TYR A 63 17.71 -19.41 -5.72
C TYR A 63 16.91 -20.04 -6.88
N VAL A 64 15.65 -19.65 -7.05
CA VAL A 64 14.81 -20.10 -8.17
C VAL A 64 15.37 -19.65 -9.51
N TRP A 65 15.88 -18.41 -9.60
CA TRP A 65 16.53 -17.88 -10.81
C TRP A 65 17.78 -18.66 -11.20
N TRP A 66 18.57 -19.12 -10.22
CA TRP A 66 19.72 -19.98 -10.48
C TRP A 66 19.32 -21.35 -11.00
N ARG A 67 18.29 -21.97 -10.39
CA ARG A 67 17.86 -23.34 -10.70
C ARG A 67 17.15 -23.49 -12.05
N HIS A 68 16.54 -22.42 -12.57
CA HIS A 68 15.75 -22.45 -13.82
C HIS A 68 16.33 -21.54 -14.91
N PRO A 69 17.43 -21.94 -15.58
CA PRO A 69 18.12 -21.12 -16.58
C PRO A 69 17.29 -20.86 -17.85
N HIS A 70 16.32 -21.72 -18.18
CA HIS A 70 15.44 -21.52 -19.35
C HIS A 70 14.62 -20.22 -19.28
N SER A 71 14.35 -19.71 -18.07
CA SER A 71 13.62 -18.45 -17.87
C SER A 71 14.45 -17.20 -18.18
N ARG A 72 15.73 -17.34 -18.55
CA ARG A 72 16.59 -16.23 -18.98
C ARG A 72 16.34 -15.81 -20.43
N LEU A 73 15.68 -16.67 -21.22
CA LEU A 73 15.37 -16.42 -22.63
C LEU A 73 14.14 -15.52 -22.81
N GLU A 74 13.28 -15.45 -21.80
CA GLU A 74 12.14 -14.52 -21.74
C GLU A 74 12.64 -13.15 -21.26
N GLY A 75 12.69 -12.15 -22.16
CA GLY A 75 13.19 -10.81 -21.86
C GLY A 75 12.50 -10.15 -20.65
N ASP A 76 11.21 -10.39 -20.46
CA ASP A 76 10.42 -9.84 -19.36
C ASP A 76 10.84 -10.39 -17.99
N ALA A 77 11.19 -11.68 -17.92
CA ALA A 77 11.63 -12.32 -16.67
C ALA A 77 12.96 -11.73 -16.17
N TYR A 78 13.85 -11.38 -17.10
CA TYR A 78 15.14 -10.74 -16.78
C TYR A 78 14.97 -9.33 -16.22
N VAL A 79 14.05 -8.53 -16.78
CA VAL A 79 13.73 -7.18 -16.27
C VAL A 79 13.14 -7.27 -14.86
N HIS A 80 12.23 -8.21 -14.61
CA HIS A 80 11.65 -8.41 -13.29
C HIS A 80 12.67 -8.87 -12.24
N TYR A 81 13.60 -9.76 -12.60
CA TYR A 81 14.67 -10.17 -11.72
C TYR A 81 15.60 -9.00 -11.36
N LYS A 82 15.99 -8.17 -12.35
CA LYS A 82 16.74 -6.94 -12.10
C LYS A 82 15.99 -5.98 -11.17
N ALA A 83 14.69 -5.80 -11.39
CA ALA A 83 13.87 -4.97 -10.51
C ALA A 83 13.92 -5.47 -9.06
N MET A 84 13.78 -6.79 -8.86
CA MET A 84 13.86 -7.40 -7.53
C MET A 84 15.21 -7.13 -6.85
N LEU A 85 16.33 -7.23 -7.58
CA LEU A 85 17.66 -6.92 -7.05
C LEU A 85 17.83 -5.43 -6.71
N ILE A 86 17.32 -4.53 -7.56
CA ILE A 86 17.33 -3.08 -7.28
C ILE A 86 16.51 -2.78 -6.02
N THR A 87 15.30 -3.35 -5.91
CA THR A 87 14.46 -3.20 -4.73
C THR A 87 15.14 -3.75 -3.48
N LEU A 88 15.80 -4.91 -3.56
CA LEU A 88 16.57 -5.47 -2.44
C LEU A 88 17.70 -4.50 -2.02
N ALA A 89 18.49 -4.00 -2.97
CA ALA A 89 19.59 -3.08 -2.68
C ALA A 89 19.08 -1.81 -1.97
N LEU A 90 18.00 -1.21 -2.46
CA LEU A 90 17.37 -0.05 -1.81
C LEU A 90 16.89 -0.37 -0.40
N HIS A 91 16.28 -1.54 -0.17
CA HIS A 91 15.83 -1.96 1.16
C HIS A 91 16.98 -2.24 2.12
N LEU A 92 18.13 -2.74 1.64
CA LEU A 92 19.31 -2.95 2.47
C LEU A 92 19.94 -1.63 2.92
N ILE A 93 20.00 -0.62 2.03
CA ILE A 93 20.48 0.71 2.41
C ILE A 93 19.49 1.39 3.36
N LEU A 94 18.18 1.17 3.15
CA LEU A 94 17.14 1.71 4.03
C LEU A 94 17.17 1.03 5.41
N LEU A 95 17.45 -0.29 5.46
CA LEU A 95 17.71 -1.01 6.69
C LEU A 95 18.93 -0.44 7.43
N MET A 96 20.01 -0.08 6.70
CA MET A 96 21.16 0.58 7.30
C MET A 96 20.80 1.93 7.93
N PHE A 97 19.97 2.75 7.27
CA PHE A 97 19.43 3.98 7.86
C PHE A 97 18.63 3.69 9.13
N GLU A 98 17.70 2.74 9.09
CA GLU A 98 16.84 2.38 10.23
C GLU A 98 17.67 1.89 11.44
N LEU A 99 18.72 1.09 11.20
CA LEU A 99 19.64 0.64 12.25
C LEU A 99 20.40 1.80 12.90
N LEU A 100 20.89 2.75 12.09
CA LEU A 100 21.58 3.95 12.60
C LEU A 100 20.63 4.87 13.39
N VAL A 101 19.38 5.01 12.93
CA VAL A 101 18.35 5.75 13.68
C VAL A 101 18.07 5.06 15.02
N CYS A 102 17.92 3.74 15.03
CA CYS A 102 17.66 2.98 16.24
C CYS A 102 18.83 3.10 17.24
N ASP A 103 20.08 2.95 16.80
CA ASP A 103 21.25 3.13 17.66
C ASP A 103 21.38 4.58 18.15
N LYS A 104 21.10 5.58 17.30
CA LYS A 104 21.10 6.99 17.72
C LYS A 104 20.04 7.26 18.79
N LEU A 105 18.83 6.74 18.64
CA LEU A 105 17.76 6.93 19.61
C LEU A 105 18.03 6.24 20.95
N GLU A 106 18.75 5.11 20.94
CA GLU A 106 19.08 4.36 22.15
C GLU A 106 20.34 4.90 22.87
N SER A 107 21.40 5.17 22.11
CA SER A 107 22.74 5.43 22.65
C SER A 107 23.17 6.91 22.56
N ASP A 108 22.49 7.73 21.76
CA ASP A 108 22.77 9.14 21.48
C ASP A 108 24.19 9.48 20.94
N ARG A 109 24.95 8.49 20.45
CA ARG A 109 26.41 8.62 20.21
C ARG A 109 26.82 9.41 18.96
N HIS A 110 25.99 9.41 17.92
CA HIS A 110 26.36 9.89 16.57
C HIS A 110 25.61 11.16 16.19
N LEU A 111 26.10 11.94 15.22
CA LEU A 111 25.36 13.08 14.67
C LEU A 111 24.25 12.59 13.72
N TRP A 112 23.12 13.28 13.67
CA TRP A 112 22.01 12.97 12.77
C TRP A 112 22.42 13.06 11.31
N ILE A 113 23.34 13.95 10.93
CA ILE A 113 23.86 14.00 9.57
C ILE A 113 24.47 12.67 9.12
N LEU A 114 25.21 11.97 10.00
CA LEU A 114 25.79 10.66 9.69
C LEU A 114 24.70 9.59 9.57
N VAL A 115 23.70 9.64 10.46
CA VAL A 115 22.56 8.74 10.44
C VAL A 115 21.77 8.86 9.13
N PHE A 116 21.63 10.07 8.59
CA PHE A 116 20.89 10.35 7.35
C PHE A 116 21.68 10.11 6.05
N ILE A 117 23.01 9.91 6.09
CA ILE A 117 23.83 9.62 4.88
C ILE A 117 23.23 8.51 3.99
N PRO A 118 22.82 7.34 4.53
CA PRO A 118 22.28 6.27 3.69
C PRO A 118 20.99 6.69 2.99
N LEU A 119 20.14 7.47 3.65
CA LEU A 119 18.88 7.95 3.10
C LEU A 119 19.09 9.00 1.99
N ILE A 120 20.05 9.91 2.19
CA ILE A 120 20.48 10.86 1.16
C ILE A 120 21.07 10.11 -0.04
N PHE A 121 21.92 9.10 0.19
CA PHE A 121 22.46 8.27 -0.88
C PHE A 121 21.35 7.55 -1.68
N ILE A 122 20.37 6.96 -0.99
CA ILE A 122 19.20 6.36 -1.64
C ILE A 122 18.47 7.37 -2.51
N SER A 123 18.26 8.61 -2.05
CA SER A 123 17.53 9.62 -2.82
C SER A 123 18.21 9.95 -4.16
N VAL A 124 19.55 10.05 -4.18
CA VAL A 124 20.33 10.28 -5.40
C VAL A 124 20.27 9.07 -6.33
N VAL A 125 20.47 7.86 -5.80
CA VAL A 125 20.37 6.62 -6.57
C VAL A 125 18.96 6.43 -7.15
N SER A 126 17.93 6.84 -6.40
CA SER A 126 16.53 6.72 -6.80
C SER A 126 16.20 7.52 -8.06
N ILE A 127 16.90 8.63 -8.35
CA ILE A 127 16.71 9.38 -9.60
C ILE A 127 17.04 8.50 -10.82
N ALA A 128 18.18 7.79 -10.77
CA ALA A 128 18.57 6.87 -11.84
C ALA A 128 17.62 5.67 -11.95
N VAL A 129 17.16 5.14 -10.81
CA VAL A 129 16.19 4.04 -10.78
C VAL A 129 14.83 4.46 -11.33
N CYS A 130 14.35 5.69 -11.05
CA CYS A 130 13.12 6.22 -11.63
C CYS A 130 13.19 6.29 -13.17
N ILE A 131 14.30 6.79 -13.73
CA ILE A 131 14.50 6.82 -15.19
C ILE A 131 14.47 5.40 -15.77
N TRP A 132 15.14 4.46 -15.10
CA TRP A 132 15.13 3.05 -15.49
C TRP A 132 13.72 2.45 -15.41
N ALA A 133 12.97 2.73 -14.35
CA ALA A 133 11.63 2.19 -14.12
C ALA A 133 10.62 2.72 -15.15
N VAL A 134 10.66 4.01 -15.48
CA VAL A 134 9.84 4.61 -16.54
C VAL A 134 10.13 3.95 -17.89
N LYS A 135 11.41 3.70 -18.21
CA LYS A 135 11.79 3.05 -19.47
C LYS A 135 11.26 1.61 -19.60
N HIS A 136 11.00 0.93 -18.48
CA HIS A 136 10.57 -0.47 -18.45
C HIS A 136 9.12 -0.65 -17.95
N ASP A 137 8.32 0.42 -17.93
CA ASP A 137 6.91 0.42 -17.50
C ASP A 137 6.69 -0.24 -16.12
N ARG A 138 7.57 0.09 -15.17
CA ARG A 138 7.50 -0.40 -13.78
C ARG A 138 6.95 0.69 -12.87
N SER A 139 6.25 0.28 -11.81
CA SER A 139 5.91 1.18 -10.72
C SER A 139 7.15 1.52 -9.89
N PHE A 140 7.31 2.79 -9.51
CA PHE A 140 8.46 3.33 -8.78
C PHE A 140 8.05 4.26 -7.62
N GLU A 141 7.03 3.84 -6.85
CA GLU A 141 6.40 4.67 -5.80
C GLU A 141 7.43 5.12 -4.73
N LEU A 142 8.26 4.19 -4.23
CA LEU A 142 9.25 4.47 -3.18
C LEU A 142 10.41 5.31 -3.70
N GLU A 143 10.91 4.97 -4.89
CA GLU A 143 12.04 5.65 -5.53
C GLU A 143 11.68 7.09 -5.86
N LEU A 144 10.47 7.32 -6.38
CA LEU A 144 9.97 8.67 -6.61
C LEU A 144 9.92 9.45 -5.31
N PHE A 145 9.34 8.87 -4.25
CA PHE A 145 9.23 9.51 -2.94
C PHE A 145 10.60 9.87 -2.36
N CYS A 146 11.59 8.99 -2.44
CA CYS A 146 12.94 9.27 -1.98
C CYS A 146 13.60 10.39 -2.80
N ALA A 147 13.48 10.34 -4.14
CA ALA A 147 14.11 11.33 -5.02
C ALA A 147 13.59 12.75 -4.79
N VAL A 148 12.27 12.93 -4.68
CA VAL A 148 11.66 14.26 -4.47
C VAL A 148 11.92 14.83 -3.07
N ASN A 149 12.18 13.97 -2.07
CA ASN A 149 12.41 14.37 -0.68
C ASN A 149 13.89 14.47 -0.29
N VAL A 150 14.83 14.47 -1.25
CA VAL A 150 16.26 14.63 -0.94
C VAL A 150 16.55 15.84 -0.05
N LEU A 151 15.90 16.97 -0.34
CA LEU A 151 16.09 18.21 0.41
C LEU A 151 15.50 18.11 1.82
N GLN A 152 14.37 17.41 1.98
CA GLN A 152 13.75 17.14 3.28
C GLN A 152 14.69 16.38 4.19
N PHE A 153 15.36 15.35 3.67
CA PHE A 153 16.28 14.51 4.44
C PHE A 153 17.50 15.31 4.90
N ILE A 154 18.01 16.21 4.06
CA ILE A 154 19.11 17.13 4.42
C ILE A 154 18.65 18.10 5.51
N PHE A 155 17.50 18.75 5.35
CA PHE A 155 16.99 19.70 6.33
C PHE A 155 16.68 19.06 7.67
N LEU A 156 16.09 17.85 7.69
CA LEU A 156 15.84 17.10 8.92
C LEU A 156 17.14 16.80 9.66
N ALA A 157 18.16 16.31 8.96
CA ALA A 157 19.45 16.00 9.56
C ALA A 157 20.10 17.24 10.18
N LEU A 158 20.16 18.36 9.44
CA LEU A 158 20.75 19.61 9.93
C LEU A 158 19.96 20.22 11.09
N ARG A 159 18.61 20.11 11.05
CA ARG A 159 17.75 20.62 12.11
C ARG A 159 17.91 19.82 13.39
N LEU A 160 17.93 18.50 13.28
CA LEU A 160 18.08 17.60 14.43
C LEU A 160 19.47 17.73 15.09
N ASP A 161 20.51 18.06 14.32
CA ASP A 161 21.85 18.39 14.86
C ASP A 161 21.97 19.84 15.40
N GLY A 162 20.93 20.67 15.24
CA GLY A 162 20.94 22.06 15.70
C GLY A 162 21.77 23.03 14.86
N PHE A 163 22.23 22.62 13.67
CA PHE A 163 22.95 23.52 12.75
C PHE A 163 22.04 24.59 12.14
N ILE A 164 20.76 24.29 11.96
CA ILE A 164 19.75 25.25 11.48
C ILE A 164 18.68 25.50 12.54
N THR A 165 18.33 26.77 12.73
CA THR A 165 17.35 27.23 13.72
C THR A 165 15.95 27.48 13.15
N TRP A 166 15.70 27.10 11.89
CA TRP A 166 14.43 27.32 11.18
C TRP A 166 13.25 26.61 11.87
N SER A 167 12.03 27.13 11.69
CA SER A 167 10.83 26.43 12.14
C SER A 167 10.68 25.07 11.45
N TRP A 168 10.06 24.13 12.14
CA TRP A 168 9.80 22.79 11.59
C TRP A 168 8.88 22.84 10.37
N GLU A 169 7.99 23.84 10.30
CA GLU A 169 7.21 24.13 9.09
C GLU A 169 8.08 24.31 7.83
N VAL A 170 9.18 25.08 7.94
CA VAL A 170 10.11 25.33 6.82
C VAL A 170 10.91 24.08 6.48
N VAL A 171 11.34 23.34 7.50
CA VAL A 171 12.04 22.05 7.31
C VAL A 171 11.16 21.08 6.51
N PHE A 172 9.84 21.13 6.69
CA PHE A 172 8.87 20.26 6.01
C PHE A 172 8.40 20.73 4.63
N VAL A 173 8.92 21.83 4.08
CA VAL A 173 8.52 22.41 2.77
C VAL A 173 8.47 21.40 1.61
N PRO A 174 9.47 20.52 1.41
CA PRO A 174 9.40 19.51 0.35
C PRO A 174 8.19 18.57 0.50
N LEU A 175 7.87 18.12 1.71
CA LEU A 175 6.68 17.29 1.97
C LEU A 175 5.38 18.08 1.76
N TRP A 176 5.33 19.35 2.16
CA TRP A 176 4.16 20.22 1.88
C TRP A 176 3.87 20.29 0.38
N ALA A 177 4.90 20.48 -0.45
CA ALA A 177 4.74 20.54 -1.90
C ALA A 177 4.11 19.25 -2.47
N LEU A 178 4.55 18.08 -1.99
CA LEU A 178 3.98 16.79 -2.40
C LEU A 178 2.54 16.61 -1.93
N LEU A 179 2.25 17.02 -0.68
CA LEU A 179 0.89 16.93 -0.14
C LEU A 179 -0.06 17.87 -0.87
N CYS A 180 0.37 19.10 -1.21
CA CYS A 180 -0.41 20.02 -2.03
C CYS A 180 -0.71 19.43 -3.42
N LEU A 181 0.30 18.85 -4.08
CA LEU A 181 0.10 18.17 -5.37
C LEU A 181 -0.89 17.00 -5.24
N SER A 182 -0.75 16.19 -4.19
CA SER A 182 -1.67 15.08 -3.93
C SER A 182 -3.10 15.55 -3.65
N LEU A 183 -3.28 16.69 -2.95
CA LEU A 183 -4.58 17.27 -2.69
C LEU A 183 -5.28 17.70 -3.98
N VAL A 184 -4.54 18.29 -4.93
CA VAL A 184 -5.08 18.61 -6.26
C VAL A 184 -5.54 17.33 -6.99
N ALA A 185 -4.77 16.23 -6.89
CA ALA A 185 -5.17 14.95 -7.46
C ALA A 185 -6.44 14.37 -6.79
N VAL A 186 -6.59 14.52 -5.46
CA VAL A 186 -7.81 14.12 -4.74
C VAL A 186 -9.01 14.95 -5.20
N LEU A 187 -8.85 16.27 -5.33
CA LEU A 187 -9.91 17.15 -5.84
C LEU A 187 -10.35 16.72 -7.24
N TYR A 188 -9.40 16.44 -8.12
CA TYR A 188 -9.70 15.90 -9.45
C TYR A 188 -10.48 14.59 -9.37
N ALA A 189 -10.08 13.65 -8.51
CA ALA A 189 -10.77 12.38 -8.32
C ALA A 189 -12.20 12.55 -7.81
N ILE A 190 -12.44 13.50 -6.88
CA ILE A 190 -13.77 13.83 -6.37
C ILE A 190 -14.65 14.42 -7.49
N VAL A 191 -14.12 15.39 -8.24
CA VAL A 191 -14.83 16.01 -9.39
C VAL A 191 -15.18 14.94 -10.42
N PHE A 192 -14.24 14.08 -10.76
CA PHE A 192 -14.46 12.98 -11.70
C PHE A 192 -15.54 12.02 -11.19
N ALA A 193 -15.50 11.62 -9.92
CA ALA A 193 -16.53 10.79 -9.32
C ALA A 193 -17.92 11.46 -9.31
N ALA A 194 -17.98 12.77 -9.07
CA ALA A 194 -19.22 13.56 -9.11
C ALA A 194 -19.81 13.69 -10.53
N VAL A 195 -18.96 13.85 -11.55
CA VAL A 195 -19.38 13.85 -12.96
C VAL A 195 -19.96 12.49 -13.34
N LEU A 196 -19.23 11.39 -13.03
CA LEU A 196 -19.71 10.03 -13.31
C LEU A 196 -21.01 9.68 -12.59
N LEU A 197 -21.24 10.27 -11.40
CA LEU A 197 -22.48 10.11 -10.67
C LEU A 197 -23.69 10.73 -11.38
N ARG A 198 -23.48 11.83 -12.11
CA ARG A 198 -24.53 12.57 -12.82
C ARG A 198 -24.80 12.04 -14.23
N THR A 199 -23.87 11.31 -14.84
CA THR A 199 -24.05 10.75 -16.17
C THR A 199 -24.92 9.48 -16.13
N PRO A 200 -26.13 9.49 -16.71
CA PRO A 200 -27.09 8.39 -16.58
C PRO A 200 -26.72 7.12 -17.35
N GLN A 201 -25.81 7.21 -18.33
CA GLN A 201 -25.43 6.10 -19.22
C GLN A 201 -24.29 5.21 -18.69
N ILE A 202 -23.80 5.45 -17.47
CA ILE A 202 -22.61 4.77 -16.93
C ILE A 202 -23.01 3.61 -16.02
N ASN A 203 -22.35 2.47 -16.20
CA ASN A 203 -22.51 1.27 -15.39
C ASN A 203 -22.44 1.59 -13.88
N ALA A 204 -23.43 1.12 -13.11
CA ALA A 204 -23.51 1.35 -11.66
C ALA A 204 -22.26 0.86 -10.91
N ARG A 205 -21.60 -0.19 -11.41
CA ARG A 205 -20.34 -0.71 -10.86
C ARG A 205 -19.17 0.27 -11.02
N GLN A 206 -19.05 0.91 -12.19
CA GLN A 206 -18.00 1.89 -12.46
C GLN A 206 -18.17 3.14 -11.59
N ARG A 207 -19.42 3.61 -11.42
CA ARG A 207 -19.76 4.71 -10.50
C ARG A 207 -19.37 4.43 -9.05
N ARG A 208 -19.69 3.24 -8.54
CA ARG A 208 -19.29 2.84 -7.17
C ARG A 208 -17.78 2.77 -7.02
N THR A 209 -17.07 2.30 -8.05
CA THR A 209 -15.61 2.17 -8.03
C THR A 209 -14.92 3.54 -8.01
N SER A 210 -15.37 4.49 -8.83
CA SER A 210 -14.81 5.84 -8.83
C SER A 210 -15.07 6.57 -7.52
N LEU A 211 -16.27 6.45 -6.95
CA LEU A 211 -16.58 7.01 -5.63
C LEU A 211 -15.74 6.40 -4.52
N ASN A 212 -15.63 5.07 -4.46
CA ASN A 212 -14.82 4.41 -3.46
C ASN A 212 -13.35 4.83 -3.57
N SER A 213 -12.84 5.01 -4.79
CA SER A 213 -11.47 5.49 -5.01
C SER A 213 -11.29 6.94 -4.53
N ALA A 214 -12.23 7.82 -4.86
CA ALA A 214 -12.19 9.22 -4.40
C ALA A 214 -12.25 9.33 -2.87
N LEU A 215 -13.13 8.55 -2.23
CA LEU A 215 -13.20 8.48 -0.77
C LEU A 215 -11.90 7.95 -0.18
N ALA A 216 -11.35 6.87 -0.71
CA ALA A 216 -10.09 6.29 -0.23
C ALA A 216 -8.92 7.29 -0.32
N TYR A 217 -8.78 8.02 -1.45
CA TYR A 217 -7.76 9.06 -1.57
C TYR A 217 -7.97 10.22 -0.60
N THR A 218 -9.22 10.58 -0.31
CA THR A 218 -9.54 11.62 0.69
C THR A 218 -9.14 11.21 2.10
N PHE A 219 -9.51 10.00 2.52
CA PHE A 219 -9.12 9.42 3.82
C PHE A 219 -7.63 9.07 3.92
N LEU A 220 -6.91 9.06 2.80
CA LEU A 220 -5.47 8.91 2.78
C LEU A 220 -4.76 10.25 2.93
N VAL A 221 -5.04 11.21 2.04
CA VAL A 221 -4.26 12.46 1.92
C VAL A 221 -4.60 13.46 3.03
N VAL A 222 -5.90 13.66 3.32
CA VAL A 222 -6.31 14.68 4.30
C VAL A 222 -5.77 14.37 5.70
N PRO A 223 -5.86 13.14 6.22
CA PRO A 223 -5.30 12.86 7.54
C PRO A 223 -3.77 12.91 7.58
N ILE A 224 -3.05 12.60 6.48
CA ILE A 224 -1.59 12.82 6.40
C ILE A 224 -1.27 14.31 6.49
N LEU A 225 -2.04 15.17 5.80
CA LEU A 225 -1.86 16.62 5.88
C LEU A 225 -2.09 17.13 7.30
N VAL A 226 -3.16 16.67 7.97
CA VAL A 226 -3.46 17.04 9.36
C VAL A 226 -2.34 16.57 10.30
N PHE A 227 -1.85 15.33 10.14
CA PHE A 227 -0.69 14.83 10.88
C PHE A 227 0.52 15.74 10.70
N GLN A 228 0.82 16.15 9.46
CA GLN A 228 1.96 17.00 9.15
C GLN A 228 1.88 18.36 9.83
N VAL A 229 0.70 19.00 9.83
CA VAL A 229 0.46 20.27 10.53
C VAL A 229 0.68 20.09 12.03
N LEU A 230 0.03 19.09 12.63
CA LEU A 230 0.12 18.85 14.07
C LEU A 230 1.55 18.50 14.50
N LEU A 231 2.29 17.74 13.69
CA LEU A 231 3.68 17.40 13.97
C LEU A 231 4.57 18.64 13.93
N ALA A 232 4.44 19.49 12.91
CA ALA A 232 5.22 20.72 12.79
C ALA A 232 5.00 21.64 14.01
N SER A 233 3.74 21.94 14.34
CA SER A 233 3.40 22.79 15.48
C SER A 233 3.85 22.19 16.82
N LYS A 234 3.79 20.86 16.98
CA LYS A 234 4.28 20.21 18.20
C LYS A 234 5.80 20.31 18.32
N LEU A 235 6.52 20.14 17.23
CA LEU A 235 7.98 20.22 17.21
C LEU A 235 8.49 21.66 17.38
N ASP A 236 7.73 22.66 16.92
CA ASP A 236 8.01 24.09 17.16
C ASP A 236 7.64 24.54 18.60
N GLY A 237 6.88 23.71 19.34
CA GLY A 237 6.50 23.98 20.73
C GLY A 237 5.21 24.80 20.88
N ASP A 238 4.48 25.03 19.79
CA ASP A 238 3.23 25.81 19.78
C ASP A 238 2.05 25.07 20.43
N ILE A 239 2.10 23.74 20.44
CA ILE A 239 1.04 22.89 20.99
C ILE A 239 1.58 21.87 22.01
N SER A 240 0.85 21.70 23.11
CA SER A 240 1.16 20.73 24.17
C SER A 240 0.35 19.43 24.04
N LEU A 241 0.17 18.93 22.82
CA LEU A 241 -0.51 17.65 22.58
C LEU A 241 0.46 16.47 22.71
N ASN A 242 -0.03 15.29 23.08
CA ASN A 242 0.78 14.05 23.10
C ASN A 242 1.09 13.58 21.67
N TYR A 243 2.24 12.93 21.46
CA TYR A 243 2.64 12.34 20.17
C TYR A 243 1.63 11.30 19.69
N THR A 244 1.00 10.56 20.60
CA THR A 244 -0.08 9.60 20.29
C THR A 244 -1.28 10.31 19.65
N THR A 245 -1.68 11.48 20.17
CA THR A 245 -2.78 12.29 19.59
C THR A 245 -2.37 12.86 18.24
N VAL A 246 -1.13 13.37 18.13
CA VAL A 246 -0.59 13.86 16.86
C VAL A 246 -0.56 12.77 15.80
N ALA A 247 -0.24 11.52 16.16
CA ALA A 247 -0.16 10.38 15.24
C ALA A 247 -1.52 9.80 14.79
N MET A 248 -2.64 10.12 15.46
CA MET A 248 -3.96 9.54 15.14
C MET A 248 -4.39 9.72 13.68
N PRO A 249 -4.28 10.92 13.07
CA PRO A 249 -4.62 11.10 11.66
C PRO A 249 -3.78 10.21 10.74
N LEU A 250 -2.48 10.04 11.04
CA LEU A 250 -1.60 9.17 10.27
C LEU A 250 -2.02 7.70 10.40
N LEU A 251 -2.46 7.24 11.57
CA LEU A 251 -2.98 5.88 11.77
C LEU A 251 -4.25 5.63 10.94
N ILE A 252 -5.12 6.63 10.78
CA ILE A 252 -6.32 6.54 9.90
C ILE A 252 -5.90 6.32 8.44
N SER A 253 -4.88 7.04 7.97
CA SER A 253 -4.35 6.83 6.61
C SER A 253 -3.73 5.46 6.42
N HIS A 254 -3.00 4.94 7.41
CA HIS A 254 -2.49 3.56 7.37
C HIS A 254 -3.61 2.52 7.32
N MET A 255 -4.67 2.70 8.11
CA MET A 255 -5.85 1.82 8.05
C MET A 255 -6.50 1.84 6.66
N THR A 256 -6.59 3.01 6.05
CA THR A 256 -7.14 3.15 4.69
C THR A 256 -6.25 2.44 3.66
N LEU A 257 -4.93 2.57 3.76
CA LEU A 257 -3.97 1.83 2.93
C LEU A 257 -4.09 0.30 3.09
N ILE A 258 -4.29 -0.18 4.31
CA ILE A 258 -4.54 -1.59 4.59
C ILE A 258 -5.83 -2.05 3.90
N PHE A 259 -6.93 -1.29 4.02
CA PHE A 259 -8.17 -1.63 3.31
C PHE A 259 -8.02 -1.61 1.79
N MET A 260 -7.27 -0.65 1.24
CA MET A 260 -7.01 -0.58 -0.20
C MET A 260 -6.18 -1.77 -0.72
N SER A 261 -5.37 -2.41 0.13
CA SER A 261 -4.57 -3.57 -0.27
C SER A 261 -5.41 -4.80 -0.67
N PHE A 262 -6.68 -4.88 -0.24
CA PHE A 262 -7.62 -5.94 -0.63
C PHE A 262 -8.29 -5.71 -2.00
N GLY A 263 -8.11 -4.54 -2.61
CA GLY A 263 -8.64 -4.20 -3.94
C GLY A 263 -7.56 -3.77 -4.94
N ALA A 264 -6.28 -3.94 -4.59
CA ALA A 264 -5.16 -3.49 -5.39
C ALA A 264 -4.75 -4.58 -6.39
N LYS A 265 -5.34 -4.52 -7.60
CA LYS A 265 -4.94 -5.37 -8.72
C LYS A 265 -3.43 -5.26 -8.99
N GLY A 266 -2.76 -6.40 -9.16
CA GLY A 266 -1.34 -6.46 -9.54
C GLY A 266 -0.38 -6.62 -8.36
N GLY A 267 -0.39 -7.80 -7.73
CA GLY A 267 0.65 -8.22 -6.79
C GLY A 267 2.03 -8.32 -7.44
N ASN A 268 3.09 -8.23 -6.64
CA ASN A 268 4.45 -8.47 -7.13
C ASN A 268 4.55 -9.94 -7.58
N ARG A 269 4.67 -10.19 -8.90
CA ARG A 269 4.82 -11.52 -9.52
C ARG A 269 6.07 -12.29 -9.07
N TRP A 270 6.94 -11.66 -8.27
CA TRP A 270 8.16 -12.24 -7.72
C TRP A 270 8.15 -12.34 -6.19
N TRP A 271 7.00 -12.17 -5.54
CA TRP A 271 6.87 -12.42 -4.10
C TRP A 271 7.26 -13.87 -3.78
N PHE A 272 8.40 -14.07 -3.11
CA PHE A 272 9.03 -15.38 -2.86
C PHE A 272 9.32 -16.22 -4.12
N GLY A 273 9.54 -15.58 -5.28
CA GLY A 273 9.76 -16.31 -6.54
C GLY A 273 8.53 -17.11 -7.03
N ILE A 274 7.37 -16.87 -6.43
CA ILE A 274 6.11 -17.51 -6.82
C ILE A 274 5.64 -16.87 -8.12
N ARG A 275 5.71 -17.61 -9.23
CA ARG A 275 5.27 -17.17 -10.57
C ARG A 275 3.75 -17.15 -10.77
N LYS A 276 2.99 -17.24 -9.68
CA LYS A 276 1.51 -17.29 -9.62
C LYS A 276 1.02 -16.23 -8.64
N ASP A 277 -0.23 -15.83 -8.74
CA ASP A 277 -0.83 -14.96 -7.72
C ASP A 277 -0.75 -15.62 -6.34
N PHE A 278 -0.28 -14.88 -5.34
CA PHE A 278 -0.02 -15.38 -3.99
C PHE A 278 -1.26 -16.05 -3.37
N CYS A 279 -2.45 -15.54 -3.66
CA CYS A 279 -3.70 -16.13 -3.19
C CYS A 279 -4.02 -17.46 -3.89
N HIS A 280 -3.68 -17.62 -5.17
CA HIS A 280 -3.75 -18.93 -5.83
C HIS A 280 -2.75 -19.92 -5.23
N PHE A 281 -1.56 -19.46 -4.85
CA PHE A 281 -0.60 -20.27 -4.12
C PHE A 281 -1.12 -20.66 -2.73
N LEU A 282 -1.63 -19.72 -1.93
CA LEU A 282 -2.20 -19.99 -0.61
C LEU A 282 -3.41 -20.92 -0.68
N LEU A 283 -4.34 -20.72 -1.63
CA LEU A 283 -5.48 -21.62 -1.84
C LEU A 283 -5.01 -23.03 -2.25
N SER A 284 -3.89 -23.14 -2.98
CA SER A 284 -3.31 -24.45 -3.30
C SER A 284 -2.58 -25.12 -2.13
N LEU A 285 -2.11 -24.37 -1.14
CA LEU A 285 -1.51 -24.92 0.09
C LEU A 285 -2.54 -25.21 1.18
N CYS A 286 -3.67 -24.49 1.20
CA CYS A 286 -4.71 -24.60 2.22
C CYS A 286 -6.02 -25.14 1.61
N PRO A 287 -6.22 -26.47 1.51
CA PRO A 287 -7.42 -27.06 0.92
C PRO A 287 -8.71 -26.66 1.65
N LEU A 288 -8.65 -26.42 2.96
CA LEU A 288 -9.78 -25.91 3.75
C LEU A 288 -10.22 -24.51 3.29
N LEU A 289 -9.27 -23.63 2.97
CA LEU A 289 -9.57 -22.29 2.49
C LEU A 289 -10.07 -22.31 1.03
N GLN A 290 -9.63 -23.30 0.26
CA GLN A 290 -10.14 -23.58 -1.08
C GLN A 290 -11.60 -24.03 -1.07
N GLU A 291 -11.99 -24.92 -0.15
CA GLU A 291 -13.39 -25.32 0.02
C GLU A 291 -14.27 -24.12 0.41
N TYR A 292 -13.83 -23.29 1.36
CA TYR A 292 -14.54 -22.06 1.73
C TYR A 292 -14.65 -21.06 0.58
N GLY A 293 -13.62 -20.94 -0.26
CA GLY A 293 -13.61 -20.05 -1.43
C GLY A 293 -14.50 -20.53 -2.59
N ASN A 294 -14.79 -21.83 -2.67
CA ASN A 294 -15.63 -22.44 -3.69
C ASN A 294 -17.14 -22.38 -3.37
N ILE A 295 -17.51 -21.98 -2.15
CA ILE A 295 -18.92 -21.76 -1.77
C ILE A 295 -19.33 -20.37 -2.26
N SER A 296 -19.68 -20.26 -3.54
CA SER A 296 -20.36 -19.07 -4.05
C SER A 296 -21.86 -19.20 -3.76
N TYR A 297 -22.39 -18.40 -2.83
CA TYR A 297 -23.83 -18.22 -2.69
C TYR A 297 -24.35 -17.51 -3.95
N GLN A 298 -24.93 -18.28 -4.89
CA GLN A 298 -25.81 -17.71 -5.88
C GLN A 298 -27.12 -17.34 -5.15
N PRO A 299 -27.51 -16.06 -5.10
CA PRO A 299 -28.87 -15.74 -4.69
C PRO A 299 -29.81 -16.44 -5.68
N ARG A 300 -30.67 -17.33 -5.18
CA ARG A 300 -31.70 -18.00 -5.97
C ARG A 300 -32.50 -16.91 -6.66
N SER A 301 -32.32 -16.77 -7.97
CA SER A 301 -33.19 -15.94 -8.81
C SER A 301 -34.57 -16.57 -8.78
N ASP A 302 -35.63 -15.74 -8.75
CA ASP A 302 -37.05 -16.14 -8.75
C ASP A 302 -37.50 -16.94 -10.00
N GLN A 303 -36.58 -17.57 -10.73
CA GLN A 303 -36.84 -18.47 -11.87
C GLN A 303 -36.94 -19.95 -11.47
N ASP A 304 -36.65 -20.32 -10.22
CA ASP A 304 -36.84 -21.69 -9.69
C ASP A 304 -38.22 -21.87 -9.01
N GLN A 305 -39.29 -21.35 -9.62
CA GLN A 305 -40.65 -21.80 -9.35
C GLN A 305 -40.99 -22.96 -10.30
N PRO A 306 -41.51 -24.09 -9.81
CA PRO A 306 -41.93 -25.19 -10.68
C PRO A 306 -43.06 -24.71 -11.61
N PRO A 307 -43.12 -25.22 -12.86
CA PRO A 307 -44.11 -24.77 -13.83
C PRO A 307 -45.53 -25.06 -13.32
N SER A 308 -46.34 -24.02 -13.19
CA SER A 308 -47.78 -24.14 -13.04
C SER A 308 -48.37 -24.78 -14.30
N GLU A 309 -48.95 -25.97 -14.16
CA GLU A 309 -49.64 -26.70 -15.22
C GLU A 309 -50.73 -25.82 -15.88
N PRO A 310 -50.83 -25.76 -17.22
CA PRO A 310 -51.91 -25.07 -17.88
C PRO A 310 -53.19 -25.94 -17.85
N MET A 311 -54.20 -25.47 -17.11
CA MET A 311 -55.57 -25.98 -17.21
C MET A 311 -56.11 -25.60 -18.60
N THR A 312 -55.98 -26.54 -19.54
CA THR A 312 -56.41 -26.34 -20.92
C THR A 312 -57.92 -26.52 -20.98
N CYS A 313 -58.61 -25.42 -21.29
CA CYS A 313 -60.04 -25.40 -21.57
C CYS A 313 -60.31 -26.28 -22.79
N LEU A 314 -61.10 -27.32 -22.59
CA LEU A 314 -61.43 -28.36 -23.56
C LEU A 314 -62.63 -27.89 -24.38
N ILE A 315 -62.39 -27.12 -25.45
CA ILE A 315 -63.41 -26.80 -26.46
C ILE A 315 -62.76 -26.87 -27.85
N ASP A 316 -63.41 -27.64 -28.72
CA ASP A 316 -63.24 -27.79 -30.16
C ASP A 316 -62.12 -28.69 -30.71
N GLN A 317 -62.41 -30.00 -30.76
CA GLN A 317 -62.40 -30.74 -32.04
C GLN A 317 -62.98 -32.16 -31.85
N PHE A 318 -64.30 -32.33 -32.06
CA PHE A 318 -64.87 -33.50 -32.76
C PHE A 318 -66.32 -33.18 -33.17
N GLY A 319 -66.56 -33.15 -34.48
CA GLY A 319 -67.88 -33.44 -35.06
C GLY A 319 -68.73 -32.26 -35.48
N LEU A 320 -68.56 -31.81 -36.73
CA LEU A 320 -69.70 -31.35 -37.54
C LEU A 320 -70.73 -32.49 -37.65
N GLU A 321 -71.98 -32.26 -37.27
CA GLU A 321 -73.14 -32.92 -37.87
C GLU A 321 -74.29 -31.91 -38.06
N PHE A 322 -74.65 -31.72 -39.33
CA PHE A 322 -76.02 -31.64 -39.86
C PHE A 322 -77.01 -30.58 -39.31
N ILE A 323 -77.13 -29.45 -40.03
CA ILE A 323 -78.25 -29.04 -40.94
C ILE A 323 -78.18 -27.52 -41.17
#